data_AF-A0AAN7S865-F1
#
_entry.id   AF-A0AAN7S865-F1
#
_cell.length_a   1.000
_cell.length_b   1.000
_cell.length_c   1.000
_cell.angle_alpha   90.00
_cell.angle_beta   90.00
_cell.angle_gamma   90.00
#
_symmetry.space_group_name_H-M   'P 1'
#
loop_
_entity.id
_entity.type
_entity.pdbx_description
1 polymer ?
#
loop_
_entity_poly.entity_id
_entity_poly.type
_entity_poly.pdbx_seq_one_letter_code
_entity_poly.pdbx_strand_id
1 'polypeptide(L)'
;MLVFLAHEHSYFDAHDALNSLMKTFKSHTYSARVEFVSTRISTLYIVFLYSALVHYSVVPLIDYNNCQKRDNSDSALTCGLPNPASFPLNTTKNPGYMFIYIFHVISDFLCVQSVLHPLLISGSIIYHIIGHLYMIQDDLTSLFEQSINKKDKLKQIIRHHAEVIEVCNLIYKGLNQMLLMYTVMLAIIFSVCGFQVLNMFSTKIEFWIIQRYITIFFGYALICWMLSFLGQKLIDESTQVSACAYNVEWYTESLEFQQMIRLVILRANKPLVVRSAFITNVCFASFTTVARTTYSYLTMMYNMMIINKNK
;
A
#
# COMPACT_ATOMS: atom_id res chain seq x y z
N MET A 1 13.13 -0.53 -5.40
CA MET A 1 13.65 -0.29 -6.77
C MET A 1 13.97 -1.56 -7.55
N LEU A 2 14.96 -2.38 -7.17
CA LEU A 2 15.39 -3.55 -7.98
C LEU A 2 14.26 -4.54 -8.30
N VAL A 3 13.39 -4.84 -7.33
CA VAL A 3 12.25 -5.74 -7.56
C VAL A 3 11.23 -5.14 -8.54
N PHE A 4 11.04 -3.82 -8.54
CA PHE A 4 10.16 -3.16 -9.50
C PHE A 4 10.72 -3.28 -10.91
N LEU A 5 12.02 -3.01 -11.11
CA LEU A 5 12.68 -3.15 -12.40
C LEU A 5 12.65 -4.59 -12.92
N ALA A 6 12.81 -5.59 -12.03
CA ALA A 6 12.72 -7.00 -12.41
C ALA A 6 11.32 -7.42 -12.91
N HIS A 7 10.27 -6.70 -12.51
CA HIS A 7 8.88 -6.98 -12.87
C HIS A 7 8.25 -5.89 -13.75
N GLU A 8 9.05 -4.97 -14.28
CA GLU A 8 8.59 -3.81 -15.04
C GLU A 8 7.71 -4.20 -16.24
N HIS A 9 8.07 -5.28 -16.95
CA HIS A 9 7.26 -5.83 -18.03
C HIS A 9 5.82 -6.17 -17.60
N SER A 10 5.63 -6.73 -16.39
CA SER A 10 4.27 -7.06 -15.91
C SER A 10 3.45 -5.81 -15.60
N TYR A 11 4.08 -4.68 -15.24
CA TYR A 11 3.40 -3.41 -15.06
C TYR A 11 3.00 -2.79 -16.39
N PHE A 12 3.87 -2.85 -17.41
CA PHE A 12 3.56 -2.38 -18.74
C PHE A 12 2.43 -3.20 -19.39
N ASP A 13 2.52 -4.52 -19.34
CA ASP A 13 1.48 -5.42 -19.86
C ASP A 13 0.12 -5.12 -19.22
N ALA A 14 0.11 -4.94 -17.89
CA ALA A 14 -1.10 -4.58 -17.18
C ALA A 14 -1.64 -3.19 -17.54
N HIS A 15 -0.76 -2.21 -17.75
CA HIS A 15 -1.15 -0.86 -18.14
C HIS A 15 -1.75 -0.85 -19.56
N ASP A 16 -1.14 -1.57 -20.50
CA ASP A 16 -1.63 -1.68 -21.87
C ASP A 16 -2.96 -2.43 -21.94
N ALA A 17 -3.08 -3.53 -21.19
CA ALA A 17 -4.33 -4.26 -21.05
C ALA A 17 -5.44 -3.37 -20.44
N LEU A 18 -5.12 -2.58 -19.41
CA LEU A 18 -6.06 -1.62 -18.84
C LEU A 18 -6.46 -0.53 -19.87
N ASN A 19 -5.52 0.01 -20.62
CA ASN A 19 -5.79 1.00 -21.67
C ASN A 19 -6.72 0.46 -22.76
N SER A 20 -6.52 -0.80 -23.17
CA SER A 20 -7.42 -1.50 -24.09
C SER A 20 -8.83 -1.64 -23.51
N LEU A 21 -8.92 -2.00 -22.23
CA LEU A 21 -10.17 -2.20 -21.51
C LEU A 21 -10.94 -0.86 -21.36
N MET A 22 -10.25 0.23 -21.03
CA MET A 22 -10.84 1.58 -20.96
C MET A 22 -11.36 2.08 -22.31
N LYS A 23 -10.69 1.70 -23.42
CA LYS A 23 -11.17 2.03 -24.78
C LYS A 23 -12.42 1.23 -25.15
N THR A 24 -12.49 -0.03 -24.72
CA THR A 24 -13.55 -0.98 -25.10
C THR A 24 -14.82 -0.78 -24.27
N PHE A 25 -14.69 -0.57 -22.95
CA PHE A 25 -15.81 -0.48 -22.00
C PHE A 25 -15.89 0.91 -21.37
N LYS A 26 -16.14 1.93 -22.21
CA LYS A 26 -16.11 3.32 -21.78
C LYS A 26 -17.43 3.73 -21.13
N SER A 27 -17.38 4.09 -19.84
CA SER A 27 -18.43 4.91 -19.21
C SER A 27 -17.83 6.19 -18.63
N HIS A 28 -18.26 7.32 -19.19
CA HIS A 28 -17.73 8.63 -18.82
C HIS A 28 -17.96 8.96 -17.33
N THR A 29 -19.09 8.55 -16.76
CA THR A 29 -19.44 8.81 -15.36
C THR A 29 -18.57 8.02 -14.38
N TYR A 30 -18.35 6.72 -14.66
CA TYR A 30 -17.55 5.86 -13.78
C TYR A 30 -16.05 6.16 -13.90
N SER A 31 -15.52 6.39 -15.11
CA SER A 31 -14.11 6.76 -15.31
C SER A 31 -13.77 8.03 -14.52
N ALA A 32 -14.58 9.08 -14.66
CA ALA A 32 -14.35 10.35 -13.96
C ALA A 32 -14.43 10.21 -12.43
N ARG A 33 -15.38 9.41 -11.92
CA ARG A 33 -15.51 9.17 -10.47
C ARG A 33 -14.31 8.39 -9.92
N VAL A 34 -13.87 7.37 -10.62
CA VAL A 34 -12.71 6.55 -10.24
C VAL A 34 -11.43 7.38 -10.26
N GLU A 35 -11.20 8.14 -11.33
CA GLU A 35 -10.06 9.05 -11.45
C GLU A 35 -10.06 10.10 -10.34
N PHE A 36 -11.21 10.71 -10.03
CA PHE A 36 -11.32 11.70 -8.96
C PHE A 36 -10.99 11.11 -7.59
N VAL A 37 -11.57 9.95 -7.25
CA VAL A 37 -11.34 9.28 -5.96
C VAL A 37 -9.90 8.80 -5.83
N SER A 38 -9.37 8.12 -6.87
CA SER A 38 -7.99 7.64 -6.93
C SER A 38 -7.02 8.81 -6.74
N THR A 39 -7.17 9.89 -7.52
CA THR A 39 -6.33 11.08 -7.44
C THR A 39 -6.40 11.73 -6.07
N ARG A 40 -7.59 11.86 -5.48
CA ARG A 40 -7.75 12.49 -4.16
C ARG A 40 -7.07 11.69 -3.06
N ILE A 41 -7.27 10.37 -3.03
CA ILE A 41 -6.66 9.48 -2.02
C ILE A 41 -5.14 9.45 -2.20
N SER A 42 -4.65 9.30 -3.43
CA SER A 42 -3.23 9.35 -3.75
C SER A 42 -2.60 10.69 -3.36
N THR A 43 -3.28 11.82 -3.61
CA THR A 43 -2.78 13.15 -3.25
C THR A 43 -2.67 13.32 -1.73
N LEU A 44 -3.68 12.93 -0.96
CA LEU A 44 -3.65 12.98 0.50
C LEU A 44 -2.52 12.10 1.06
N TYR A 45 -2.33 10.92 0.49
CA TYR A 45 -1.26 9.99 0.85
C TYR A 45 0.13 10.56 0.56
N ILE A 46 0.32 11.14 -0.62
CA ILE A 46 1.55 11.80 -1.06
C ILE A 46 1.89 12.96 -0.11
N VAL A 47 0.93 13.83 0.19
CA VAL A 47 1.13 14.97 1.09
C VAL A 47 1.53 14.51 2.48
N PHE A 48 0.86 13.49 3.02
CA PHE A 48 1.19 12.94 4.33
C PHE A 48 2.63 12.39 4.37
N LEU A 49 3.03 11.56 3.40
CA LEU A 49 4.36 10.95 3.39
C LEU A 49 5.49 11.95 3.17
N TYR A 50 5.29 12.95 2.30
CA TYR A 50 6.28 14.03 2.17
C TYR A 50 6.35 14.92 3.41
N SER A 51 5.22 15.19 4.07
CA SER A 51 5.24 15.91 5.34
C SER A 51 5.99 15.14 6.42
N ALA A 52 5.85 13.81 6.46
CA ALA A 52 6.59 12.92 7.36
C ALA A 52 8.08 12.89 7.02
N LEU A 53 8.46 12.90 5.74
CA LEU A 53 9.85 13.00 5.30
C LEU A 53 10.49 14.33 5.73
N VAL A 54 9.80 15.45 5.49
CA VAL A 54 10.27 16.78 5.93
C VAL A 54 10.43 16.81 7.45
N HIS A 55 9.45 16.27 8.18
CA HIS A 55 9.53 16.15 9.63
C HIS A 55 10.74 15.32 10.09
N TYR A 56 10.97 14.17 9.45
CA TYR A 56 12.12 13.30 9.72
C TYR A 56 13.46 14.01 9.52
N SER A 57 13.60 14.79 8.46
CA SER A 57 14.83 15.53 8.15
C SER A 57 15.05 16.73 9.10
N VAL A 58 13.99 17.46 9.45
CA VAL A 58 14.09 18.70 10.26
C VAL A 58 14.36 18.44 11.74
N VAL A 59 13.78 17.39 12.32
CA VAL A 59 13.92 17.07 13.75
C VAL A 59 15.40 17.01 14.23
N PRO A 60 16.32 16.33 13.54
CA PRO A 60 17.75 16.33 13.88
C PRO A 60 18.40 17.72 13.94
N LEU A 61 17.95 18.68 13.11
CA LEU A 61 18.47 20.04 13.13
C LEU A 61 18.01 20.81 14.37
N ILE A 62 16.76 20.59 14.79
CA ILE A 62 16.20 21.20 16.01
C ILE A 62 16.90 20.62 17.25
N ASP A 63 17.14 19.30 17.27
CA ASP A 63 17.79 18.62 18.40
C ASP A 63 19.32 18.75 18.40
N TYR A 64 19.93 19.40 17.40
CA TYR A 64 21.40 19.50 17.25
C TYR A 64 22.10 19.99 18.52
N ASN A 65 21.64 21.11 19.09
CA ASN A 65 22.22 21.71 20.29
C ASN A 65 22.08 20.81 21.53
N ASN A 66 20.95 20.10 21.64
CA ASN A 66 20.69 19.18 22.76
C ASN A 66 21.49 17.88 22.62
N CYS A 67 21.73 17.43 21.38
CA CYS A 67 22.60 16.30 21.06
C CYS A 67 24.05 16.62 21.43
N GLN A 68 24.56 17.79 21.05
CA GLN A 68 25.92 18.21 21.37
C GLN A 68 26.20 18.32 22.87
N LYS A 69 25.20 18.73 23.66
CA LYS A 69 25.29 18.74 25.14
C LYS A 69 25.33 17.34 25.76
N ARG A 70 24.88 16.31 25.03
CA ARG A 70 24.77 14.93 25.50
C ARG A 70 26.06 14.13 25.29
N ASP A 71 26.75 14.36 24.18
CA ASP A 71 28.04 13.75 23.85
C ASP A 71 29.21 14.67 24.29
N ASN A 72 29.75 14.47 25.49
CA ASN A 72 30.95 15.16 26.00
C ASN A 72 32.27 14.59 25.43
N SER A 73 32.22 13.66 24.48
CA SER A 73 33.38 13.01 23.85
C SER A 73 33.40 13.24 22.33
N ASP A 74 34.56 13.04 21.70
CA ASP A 74 34.82 13.13 20.26
C ASP A 74 33.90 12.26 19.34
N SER A 75 32.90 11.58 19.91
CA SER A 75 31.72 10.99 19.26
C SER A 75 30.67 12.01 18.78
N ALA A 76 30.88 13.31 18.98
CA ALA A 76 30.09 14.41 18.38
C ALA A 76 30.02 14.37 16.84
N LEU A 77 30.79 13.48 16.19
CA LEU A 77 30.85 13.22 14.75
C LEU A 77 29.51 12.82 14.10
N THR A 78 28.47 12.48 14.88
CA THR A 78 27.18 12.00 14.34
C THR A 78 25.95 12.82 14.74
N CYS A 79 26.10 13.85 15.57
CA CYS A 79 24.98 14.66 16.06
C CYS A 79 24.33 15.51 14.94
N GLY A 80 22.99 15.49 14.90
CA GLY A 80 22.17 16.27 13.95
C GLY A 80 22.11 15.74 12.53
N LEU A 81 22.70 14.57 12.25
CA LEU A 81 22.45 13.86 10.99
C LEU A 81 21.13 13.07 11.08
N PRO A 82 20.31 13.04 10.02
CA PRO A 82 19.08 12.22 10.01
C PRO A 82 19.37 10.74 10.26
N ASN A 83 20.40 10.22 9.58
CA ASN A 83 20.87 8.84 9.69
C ASN A 83 22.32 8.86 10.22
N PRO A 84 22.56 8.59 11.52
CA PRO A 84 23.91 8.61 12.06
C PRO A 84 24.75 7.48 11.44
N ALA A 85 25.81 7.85 10.73
CA ALA A 85 26.73 6.92 10.08
C ALA A 85 28.17 7.46 10.13
N SER A 86 29.15 6.58 10.05
CA SER A 86 30.56 6.96 9.95
C SER A 86 30.91 7.32 8.51
N PHE A 87 31.52 8.49 8.34
CA PHE A 87 31.99 8.97 7.04
C PHE A 87 33.49 9.22 7.07
N PRO A 88 34.21 9.01 5.94
CA PRO A 88 35.64 9.33 5.84
C PRO A 88 35.92 10.85 5.83
N LEU A 89 34.88 11.68 5.72
CA LEU A 89 34.95 13.14 5.76
C LEU A 89 34.63 13.65 7.17
N ASN A 90 35.34 14.68 7.62
CA ASN A 90 35.06 15.33 8.90
C ASN A 90 33.67 15.99 8.88
N THR A 91 32.70 15.37 9.56
CA THR A 91 31.31 15.83 9.72
C THR A 91 31.16 16.93 10.78
N THR A 92 32.22 17.30 11.50
CA THR A 92 32.20 18.30 12.57
C THR A 92 32.55 19.71 12.11
N LYS A 93 33.14 19.88 10.91
CA LYS A 93 33.56 21.18 10.37
C LYS A 93 32.75 21.56 9.13
N ASN A 94 32.29 22.81 9.09
CA ASN A 94 31.71 23.42 7.89
C ASN A 94 32.84 23.62 6.85
N PRO A 95 32.70 23.22 5.55
CA PRO A 95 31.49 22.92 4.77
C PRO A 95 31.08 21.44 4.64
N GLY A 96 31.86 20.48 5.15
CA GLY A 96 31.63 19.04 4.92
C GLY A 96 30.31 18.51 5.49
N TYR A 97 29.91 19.00 6.68
CA TYR A 97 28.62 18.66 7.30
C TYR A 97 27.42 19.00 6.39
N MET A 98 27.40 20.20 5.79
CA MET A 98 26.31 20.65 4.95
C MET A 98 26.18 19.79 3.69
N PHE A 99 27.30 19.40 3.08
CA PHE A 99 27.32 18.50 1.93
C PHE A 99 26.73 17.13 2.27
N ILE A 100 27.15 16.53 3.38
CA ILE A 100 26.66 15.21 3.84
C ILE A 100 25.18 15.28 4.18
N TYR A 101 24.73 16.35 4.84
CA TYR A 101 23.32 16.54 5.17
C TYR A 101 22.45 16.65 3.92
N ILE A 102 22.86 17.45 2.92
CA ILE A 102 22.15 17.55 1.64
C ILE A 102 22.10 16.19 0.94
N PHE A 103 23.22 15.47 0.94
CA PHE A 103 23.29 14.12 0.37
C PHE A 103 22.29 13.16 1.06
N HIS A 104 22.16 13.21 2.39
CA HIS A 104 21.16 12.42 3.12
C HIS A 104 19.73 12.78 2.72
N VAL A 105 19.39 14.07 2.66
CA VAL A 105 18.03 14.50 2.29
C VAL A 105 17.67 14.05 0.87
N ILE A 106 18.61 14.17 -0.08
CA ILE A 106 18.42 13.68 -1.45
C ILE A 106 18.28 12.15 -1.46
N SER A 107 19.13 11.42 -0.74
CA SER A 107 19.08 9.96 -0.67
C SER A 107 17.76 9.46 -0.08
N ASP A 108 17.29 10.07 1.01
CA ASP A 108 16.03 9.74 1.67
C ASP A 108 14.84 10.02 0.74
N PHE A 109 14.85 11.17 0.03
CA PHE A 109 13.84 11.49 -0.97
C PHE A 109 13.78 10.43 -2.09
N LEU A 110 14.92 10.04 -2.65
CA LEU A 110 14.99 9.00 -3.68
C LEU A 110 14.52 7.63 -3.17
N CYS A 111 14.86 7.29 -1.92
CA CYS A 111 14.39 6.07 -1.28
C CYS A 111 12.86 6.05 -1.18
N VAL A 112 12.27 7.13 -0.67
CA VAL A 112 10.81 7.30 -0.56
C VAL A 112 10.14 7.23 -1.94
N GLN A 113 10.70 7.89 -2.97
CA GLN A 113 10.19 7.78 -4.35
C GLN A 113 10.15 6.33 -4.84
N SER A 114 11.24 5.58 -4.59
CA SER A 114 11.39 4.22 -5.09
C SER A 114 10.35 3.24 -4.52
N VAL A 115 9.74 3.58 -3.39
CA VAL A 115 8.66 2.82 -2.74
C VAL A 115 7.30 3.39 -3.12
N LEU A 116 7.15 4.71 -3.13
CA LEU A 116 5.90 5.40 -3.45
C LEU A 116 5.42 5.12 -4.87
N HIS A 117 6.30 5.25 -5.87
CA HIS A 117 5.90 5.22 -7.26
C HIS A 117 5.25 3.88 -7.68
N PRO A 118 5.83 2.71 -7.35
CA PRO A 118 5.17 1.44 -7.67
C PRO A 118 3.84 1.22 -6.93
N LEU A 119 3.75 1.68 -5.68
CA LEU A 119 2.51 1.60 -4.88
C LEU A 119 1.40 2.48 -5.48
N LEU A 120 1.74 3.68 -5.96
CA LEU A 120 0.77 4.59 -6.57
C LEU A 120 0.28 4.08 -7.93
N ILE A 121 1.18 3.60 -8.80
CA ILE A 121 0.80 3.01 -10.10
C ILE A 121 -0.12 1.81 -9.89
N SER A 122 0.30 0.88 -9.04
CA SER A 122 -0.48 -0.33 -8.76
C SER A 122 -1.83 -0.03 -8.12
N GLY A 123 -1.86 0.91 -7.16
CA GLY A 123 -3.09 1.37 -6.53
C GLY A 123 -4.05 2.02 -7.53
N SER A 124 -3.54 2.82 -8.48
CA SER A 124 -4.34 3.42 -9.53
C SER A 124 -4.99 2.35 -10.43
N ILE A 125 -4.21 1.36 -10.87
CA ILE A 125 -4.73 0.28 -11.72
C ILE A 125 -5.78 -0.56 -10.96
N ILE A 126 -5.56 -0.84 -9.66
CA ILE A 126 -6.54 -1.53 -8.81
C ILE A 126 -7.83 -0.70 -8.68
N TYR A 127 -7.74 0.62 -8.54
CA TYR A 127 -8.93 1.49 -8.55
C TYR A 127 -9.71 1.42 -9.85
N HIS A 128 -9.03 1.37 -11.00
CA HIS A 128 -9.69 1.19 -12.29
C HIS A 128 -10.34 -0.18 -12.42
N ILE A 129 -9.69 -1.25 -11.97
CA ILE A 129 -10.30 -2.59 -11.89
C ILE A 129 -11.58 -2.54 -11.05
N ILE A 130 -11.53 -1.92 -9.86
CA ILE A 130 -12.70 -1.72 -8.99
C ILE A 130 -13.81 -0.96 -9.73
N GLY A 131 -13.46 0.09 -10.47
CA GLY A 131 -14.39 0.83 -11.32
C GLY A 131 -15.11 -0.04 -12.34
N HIS A 132 -14.37 -0.91 -13.02
CA HIS A 132 -14.95 -1.84 -13.99
C HIS A 132 -15.80 -2.93 -13.33
N LEU A 133 -15.47 -3.37 -12.10
CA LEU A 133 -16.34 -4.27 -11.34
C LEU A 133 -17.68 -3.60 -11.01
N TYR A 134 -17.69 -2.32 -10.62
CA TYR A 134 -18.94 -1.57 -10.43
C TYR A 134 -19.76 -1.48 -11.71
N MET A 135 -19.12 -1.23 -12.86
CA MET A 135 -19.82 -1.20 -14.16
C MET A 135 -20.47 -2.54 -14.47
N ILE A 136 -19.74 -3.65 -14.26
CA ILE A 136 -20.26 -5.00 -14.46
C ILE A 136 -21.46 -5.27 -13.54
N GLN A 137 -21.42 -4.81 -12.28
CA GLN A 137 -22.55 -4.94 -11.36
C GLN A 137 -23.79 -4.19 -11.87
N ASP A 138 -23.62 -2.96 -12.34
CA ASP A 138 -24.71 -2.12 -12.88
C ASP A 138 -25.27 -2.71 -14.20
N ASP A 139 -24.39 -3.17 -15.09
CA ASP A 139 -24.77 -3.86 -16.31
C ASP A 139 -25.56 -5.14 -16.02
N LEU A 140 -25.15 -5.92 -14.99
CA LEU A 140 -25.87 -7.12 -14.58
C LEU A 140 -27.27 -6.82 -14.04
N THR A 141 -27.44 -5.76 -13.24
CA THR A 141 -28.75 -5.37 -12.71
C THR A 141 -29.65 -4.83 -13.83
N SER A 142 -29.13 -3.96 -14.69
CA SER A 142 -29.89 -3.34 -15.78
C SER A 142 -30.28 -4.31 -16.91
N LEU A 143 -29.59 -5.46 -17.05
CA LEU A 143 -29.97 -6.54 -17.98
C LEU A 143 -31.46 -6.92 -17.84
N PHE A 144 -31.98 -6.93 -16.62
CA PHE A 144 -33.31 -7.45 -16.31
C PHE A 144 -34.40 -6.37 -16.27
N GLU A 145 -34.03 -5.11 -16.12
CA GLU A 145 -35.00 -4.01 -16.04
C GLU A 145 -35.51 -3.56 -17.42
N GLN A 146 -34.67 -3.59 -18.47
CA GLN A 146 -34.99 -2.85 -19.70
C GLN A 146 -34.55 -3.48 -21.05
N SER A 147 -33.90 -4.64 -21.09
CA SER A 147 -33.15 -5.03 -22.30
C SER A 147 -33.85 -5.95 -23.32
N ILE A 148 -33.96 -5.46 -24.57
CA ILE A 148 -34.05 -6.28 -25.78
C ILE A 148 -32.63 -6.85 -26.04
N ASN A 149 -32.52 -8.13 -26.42
CA ASN A 149 -31.25 -8.87 -26.62
C ASN A 149 -30.39 -9.13 -25.35
N LYS A 150 -31.03 -9.58 -24.27
CA LYS A 150 -30.38 -10.00 -22.99
C LYS A 150 -29.17 -10.91 -23.18
N LYS A 151 -29.26 -11.86 -24.11
CA LYS A 151 -28.20 -12.85 -24.37
C LYS A 151 -26.90 -12.23 -24.87
N ASP A 152 -26.97 -11.32 -25.83
CA ASP A 152 -25.77 -10.70 -26.41
C ASP A 152 -25.13 -9.72 -25.42
N LYS A 153 -25.95 -8.98 -24.66
CA LYS A 153 -25.45 -8.16 -23.55
C LYS A 153 -24.76 -9.02 -22.48
N LEU A 154 -25.32 -10.17 -22.11
CA LEU A 154 -24.68 -11.08 -21.17
C LEU A 154 -23.32 -11.59 -21.69
N LYS A 155 -23.20 -11.90 -22.99
CA LYS A 155 -21.90 -12.24 -23.59
C LYS A 155 -20.89 -11.10 -23.46
N GLN A 156 -21.33 -9.86 -23.68
CA GLN A 156 -20.48 -8.68 -23.52
C GLN A 156 -20.00 -8.52 -22.06
N ILE A 157 -20.90 -8.69 -21.09
CA ILE A 157 -20.55 -8.63 -19.66
C ILE A 157 -19.56 -9.74 -19.28
N ILE A 158 -19.76 -10.96 -19.79
CA ILE A 158 -18.83 -12.08 -19.57
C ILE A 158 -17.44 -11.74 -20.11
N ARG A 159 -17.36 -11.18 -21.32
CA ARG A 159 -16.11 -10.76 -21.92
C ARG A 159 -15.44 -9.65 -21.11
N HIS A 160 -16.19 -8.64 -20.69
CA HIS A 160 -15.69 -7.55 -19.85
C HIS A 160 -15.12 -8.09 -18.54
N HIS A 161 -15.86 -8.96 -17.84
CA HIS A 161 -15.40 -9.57 -16.60
C HIS A 161 -14.13 -10.41 -16.79
N ALA A 162 -14.04 -11.18 -17.89
CA ALA A 162 -12.85 -11.95 -18.21
C ALA A 162 -11.61 -11.06 -18.43
N GLU A 163 -11.75 -9.97 -19.17
CA GLU A 163 -10.66 -9.00 -19.41
C GLU A 163 -10.24 -8.31 -18.08
N VAL A 164 -11.20 -7.95 -17.22
CA VAL A 164 -10.89 -7.38 -15.88
C VAL A 164 -10.10 -8.36 -15.02
N ILE A 165 -10.48 -9.65 -15.03
CA ILE A 165 -9.76 -10.71 -14.31
C ILE A 165 -8.31 -10.83 -14.83
N GLU A 166 -8.11 -10.73 -16.15
CA GLU A 166 -6.79 -10.82 -16.77
C GLU A 166 -5.88 -9.67 -16.34
N VAL A 167 -6.36 -8.43 -16.40
CA VAL A 167 -5.63 -7.24 -15.92
C VAL A 167 -5.25 -7.40 -14.44
N CYS A 168 -6.19 -7.90 -13.62
CA CYS A 168 -5.92 -8.16 -12.20
C CYS A 168 -4.80 -9.20 -12.00
N ASN A 169 -4.75 -10.26 -12.81
CA ASN A 169 -3.71 -11.29 -12.71
C ASN A 169 -2.33 -10.77 -13.13
N LEU A 170 -2.26 -9.89 -14.14
CA LEU A 170 -1.01 -9.26 -14.59
C LEU A 170 -0.42 -8.36 -13.49
N ILE A 171 -1.26 -7.50 -12.89
CA ILE A 171 -0.84 -6.66 -11.76
C ILE A 171 -0.43 -7.49 -10.56
N TYR A 172 -1.20 -8.54 -10.25
CA TYR A 172 -0.88 -9.44 -9.16
C TYR A 172 0.52 -10.05 -9.32
N LYS A 173 0.87 -10.51 -10.51
CA LYS A 173 2.19 -11.08 -10.81
C LYS A 173 3.32 -10.09 -10.52
N GLY A 174 3.16 -8.83 -10.93
CA GLY A 174 4.14 -7.76 -10.67
C GLY A 174 4.20 -7.27 -9.23
N LEU A 175 3.10 -7.39 -8.47
CA LEU A 175 3.03 -6.96 -7.07
C LEU A 175 3.50 -8.01 -6.08
N ASN A 176 3.32 -9.30 -6.39
CA ASN A 176 3.44 -10.38 -5.43
C ASN A 176 4.80 -10.38 -4.69
N GLN A 177 5.91 -10.29 -5.43
CA GLN A 177 7.25 -10.26 -4.85
C GLN A 177 7.53 -8.96 -4.09
N MET A 178 7.03 -7.82 -4.59
CA MET A 178 7.20 -6.54 -3.90
C MET A 178 6.43 -6.49 -2.57
N LEU A 179 5.20 -6.98 -2.55
CA LEU A 179 4.38 -7.07 -1.34
C LEU A 179 5.03 -7.97 -0.28
N LEU A 180 5.65 -9.08 -0.69
CA LEU A 180 6.38 -9.94 0.23
C LEU A 180 7.56 -9.20 0.87
N MET A 181 8.43 -8.59 0.06
CA MET A 181 9.57 -7.82 0.56
C MET A 181 9.11 -6.67 1.46
N TYR A 182 8.05 -5.97 1.05
CA TYR A 182 7.47 -4.88 1.82
C TYR A 182 6.98 -5.33 3.19
N THR A 183 6.26 -6.46 3.25
CA THR A 183 5.74 -7.04 4.50
C THR A 183 6.87 -7.41 5.46
N VAL A 184 7.96 -8.01 4.96
CA VAL A 184 9.14 -8.36 5.78
C VAL A 184 9.82 -7.10 6.32
N MET A 185 10.04 -6.10 5.47
CA MET A 185 10.68 -4.84 5.86
C MET A 185 9.86 -4.10 6.92
N LEU A 186 8.54 -4.09 6.77
CA LEU A 186 7.63 -3.51 7.76
C LEU A 186 7.73 -4.17 9.13
N ALA A 187 7.81 -5.50 9.18
CA ALA A 187 7.96 -6.21 10.45
C ALA A 187 9.26 -5.83 11.16
N ILE A 188 10.37 -5.74 10.42
CA ILE A 188 11.67 -5.29 10.93
C ILE A 188 11.57 -3.84 11.41
N ILE A 189 10.97 -2.94 10.62
CA ILE A 189 10.86 -1.52 10.97
C ILE A 189 10.00 -1.33 12.22
N PHE A 190 8.85 -1.99 12.32
CA PHE A 190 8.00 -1.89 13.50
C PHE A 190 8.66 -2.44 14.76
N SER A 191 9.39 -3.56 14.66
CA SER A 191 10.12 -4.09 15.80
C SER A 191 11.23 -3.14 16.26
N VAL A 192 12.06 -2.62 15.33
CA VAL A 192 13.14 -1.67 15.67
C VAL A 192 12.58 -0.36 16.22
N CYS A 193 11.60 0.25 15.55
CA CYS A 193 11.02 1.52 15.98
C CYS A 193 10.34 1.38 17.34
N GLY A 194 9.56 0.31 17.55
CA GLY A 194 8.90 0.12 18.82
C GLY A 194 9.86 -0.20 19.97
N PHE A 195 10.94 -0.96 19.72
CA PHE A 195 12.01 -1.15 20.71
C PHE A 195 12.68 0.18 21.10
N GLN A 196 12.99 1.03 20.10
CA GLN A 196 13.58 2.34 20.35
C GLN A 196 12.63 3.21 21.18
N VAL A 197 11.35 3.29 20.81
CA VAL A 197 10.34 4.03 21.57
C VAL A 197 10.27 3.57 23.03
N LEU A 198 10.25 2.26 23.29
CA LEU A 198 10.20 1.70 24.65
C LEU A 198 11.45 2.05 25.48
N ASN A 199 12.65 1.96 24.90
CA ASN A 199 13.88 2.35 25.59
C ASN A 199 13.86 3.81 26.02
N MET A 200 13.37 4.69 25.14
CA MET A 200 13.45 6.14 25.30
C MET A 200 12.48 6.69 26.35
N PHE A 201 11.31 6.08 26.51
CA PHE A 201 10.41 6.38 27.63
C PHE A 201 11.07 6.12 29.00
N SER A 202 12.03 5.20 29.04
CA SER A 202 12.66 4.78 30.29
C SER A 202 13.88 5.63 30.69
N THR A 203 14.43 6.44 29.77
CA THR A 203 15.71 7.17 29.93
C THR A 203 15.59 8.70 29.92
N LYS A 204 14.39 9.27 30.06
CA LYS A 204 14.15 10.74 30.00
C LYS A 204 14.76 11.38 28.75
N ILE A 205 14.66 10.72 27.59
CA ILE A 205 15.16 11.26 26.34
C ILE A 205 14.23 12.38 25.83
N GLU A 206 14.81 13.38 25.17
CA GLU A 206 14.15 14.54 24.57
C GLU A 206 12.99 14.15 23.65
N PHE A 207 11.88 14.90 23.78
CA PHE A 207 10.63 14.76 23.04
C PHE A 207 10.84 14.59 21.52
N TRP A 208 11.80 15.30 20.95
CA TRP A 208 12.09 15.34 19.52
C TRP A 208 12.50 13.98 18.94
N ILE A 209 13.34 13.22 19.65
CA ILE A 209 13.80 11.91 19.18
C ILE A 209 12.66 10.89 19.23
N ILE A 210 11.81 10.96 20.26
CA ILE A 210 10.61 10.11 20.38
C ILE A 210 9.66 10.40 19.22
N GLN A 211 9.40 11.69 18.95
CA GLN A 211 8.54 12.13 17.86
C GLN A 211 9.02 11.58 16.51
N ARG A 212 10.33 11.54 16.26
CA ARG A 212 10.91 11.00 15.01
C ARG A 212 10.52 9.54 14.77
N TYR A 213 10.70 8.67 15.77
CA TYR A 213 10.34 7.25 15.65
C TYR A 213 8.83 7.04 15.52
N ILE A 214 8.03 7.88 16.20
CA ILE A 214 6.58 7.88 16.07
C ILE A 214 6.17 8.23 14.63
N THR A 215 6.75 9.29 14.04
CA THR A 215 6.47 9.68 12.65
C THR A 215 6.79 8.56 11.67
N ILE A 216 7.95 7.91 11.82
CA ILE A 216 8.32 6.75 11.00
C ILE A 216 7.30 5.62 11.15
N PHE A 217 6.96 5.27 12.40
CA PHE A 217 6.01 4.20 12.71
C PHE A 217 4.64 4.45 12.06
N PHE A 218 4.07 5.65 12.24
CA PHE A 218 2.80 6.02 11.63
C PHE A 218 2.87 6.09 10.10
N GLY A 219 4.00 6.58 9.55
CA GLY A 219 4.28 6.57 8.12
C GLY A 219 4.09 5.19 7.52
N TYR A 220 4.84 4.20 8.02
CA TYR A 220 4.78 2.83 7.55
C TYR A 220 3.43 2.14 7.83
N ALA A 221 2.82 2.40 9.00
CA ALA A 221 1.48 1.88 9.32
C ALA A 221 0.41 2.37 8.35
N LEU A 222 0.49 3.63 7.92
CA LEU A 222 -0.44 4.20 6.98
C LEU A 222 -0.30 3.56 5.58
N ILE A 223 0.92 3.24 5.14
CA ILE A 223 1.13 2.49 3.90
C ILE A 223 0.49 1.10 3.98
N CYS A 224 0.70 0.37 5.09
CA CYS A 224 0.07 -0.95 5.30
C CYS A 224 -1.44 -0.84 5.23
N TRP A 225 -2.00 0.16 5.91
CA TRP A 225 -3.44 0.38 5.98
C TRP A 225 -4.02 0.69 4.59
N MET A 226 -3.37 1.56 3.81
CA MET A 226 -3.79 1.89 2.44
C MET A 226 -3.80 0.67 1.51
N LEU A 227 -2.74 -0.16 1.57
CA LEU A 227 -2.67 -1.40 0.81
C LEU A 227 -3.81 -2.35 1.20
N SER A 228 -4.03 -2.55 2.50
CA SER A 228 -5.11 -3.39 3.02
C SER A 228 -6.50 -2.84 2.70
N PHE A 229 -6.69 -1.52 2.68
CA PHE A 229 -7.93 -0.85 2.27
C PHE A 229 -8.25 -1.15 0.81
N LEU A 230 -7.28 -0.95 -0.08
CA LEU A 230 -7.41 -1.24 -1.50
C LEU A 230 -7.70 -2.71 -1.78
N GLY A 231 -6.93 -3.60 -1.14
CA GLY A 231 -7.11 -5.04 -1.28
C GLY A 231 -8.46 -5.52 -0.75
N GLN A 232 -8.95 -4.98 0.37
CA GLN A 232 -10.29 -5.28 0.87
C GLN A 232 -11.36 -4.80 -0.12
N LYS A 233 -11.25 -3.56 -0.60
CA LYS A 233 -12.22 -3.01 -1.55
C LYS A 233 -12.30 -3.83 -2.83
N LEU A 234 -11.17 -4.31 -3.34
CA LEU A 234 -11.15 -5.21 -4.50
C LEU A 234 -11.90 -6.54 -4.21
N ILE A 235 -11.68 -7.12 -3.03
CA ILE A 235 -12.36 -8.35 -2.62
C ILE A 235 -13.88 -8.11 -2.57
N ASP A 236 -14.31 -7.07 -1.85
CA ASP A 236 -15.73 -6.75 -1.66
C ASP A 236 -16.44 -6.58 -3.01
N GLU A 237 -15.88 -5.74 -3.90
CA GLU A 237 -16.48 -5.45 -5.20
C GLU A 237 -16.46 -6.66 -6.15
N SER A 238 -15.43 -7.51 -6.05
CA SER A 238 -15.38 -8.74 -6.85
C SER A 238 -16.42 -9.77 -6.39
N THR A 239 -16.70 -9.86 -5.08
CA THR A 239 -17.74 -10.74 -4.55
C THR A 239 -19.15 -10.21 -4.84
N GLN A 240 -19.31 -8.89 -4.86
CA GLN A 240 -20.58 -8.24 -5.14
C GLN A 240 -21.10 -8.54 -6.54
N VAL A 241 -20.21 -8.74 -7.53
CA VAL A 241 -20.60 -9.22 -8.88
C VAL A 241 -21.40 -10.52 -8.80
N SER A 242 -21.01 -11.46 -7.93
CA SER A 242 -21.73 -12.72 -7.74
C SER A 242 -23.12 -12.50 -7.16
N ALA A 243 -23.22 -11.61 -6.16
CA ALA A 243 -24.49 -11.27 -5.52
C ALA A 243 -25.45 -10.60 -6.51
N CYS A 244 -24.97 -9.64 -7.31
CA CYS A 244 -25.78 -8.99 -8.35
C CYS A 244 -26.26 -10.00 -9.41
N ALA A 245 -25.37 -10.89 -9.88
CA ALA A 245 -25.72 -11.93 -10.85
C ALA A 245 -26.71 -12.97 -10.29
N TYR A 246 -26.68 -13.23 -8.97
CA TYR A 246 -27.60 -14.16 -8.32
C TYR A 246 -29.01 -13.56 -8.11
N ASN A 247 -29.08 -12.28 -7.75
CA ASN A 247 -30.32 -11.59 -7.35
C ASN A 247 -31.26 -11.25 -8.51
N VAL A 248 -30.81 -11.39 -9.75
CA VAL A 248 -31.63 -11.14 -10.93
C VAL A 248 -32.51 -12.34 -11.29
N GLU A 249 -33.62 -12.13 -11.98
CA GLU A 249 -34.60 -13.17 -12.34
C GLU A 249 -34.13 -14.08 -13.49
N TRP A 250 -32.91 -14.59 -13.44
CA TRP A 250 -32.32 -15.38 -14.52
C TRP A 250 -33.02 -16.72 -14.76
N TYR A 251 -33.77 -17.23 -13.79
CA TYR A 251 -34.51 -18.49 -13.88
C TYR A 251 -35.72 -18.42 -14.81
N THR A 252 -36.17 -17.22 -15.20
CA THR A 252 -37.27 -17.04 -16.18
C THR A 252 -36.79 -17.03 -17.63
N GLU A 253 -35.47 -16.98 -17.86
CA GLU A 253 -34.85 -16.91 -19.18
C GLU A 253 -34.57 -18.29 -19.79
N SER A 254 -34.17 -18.33 -21.07
CA SER A 254 -33.79 -19.56 -21.78
C SER A 254 -32.72 -20.39 -21.05
N LEU A 255 -32.72 -21.72 -21.25
CA LEU A 255 -31.75 -22.63 -20.64
C LEU A 255 -30.29 -22.24 -20.90
N GLU A 256 -29.99 -21.76 -22.11
CA GLU A 256 -28.65 -21.30 -22.48
C GLU A 256 -28.23 -20.07 -21.66
N PHE A 257 -29.14 -19.11 -21.48
CA PHE A 257 -28.91 -17.94 -20.64
C PHE A 257 -28.65 -18.35 -19.18
N GLN A 258 -29.46 -19.27 -18.64
CA GLN A 258 -29.28 -19.80 -17.29
C GLN A 258 -27.93 -20.49 -17.09
N GLN A 259 -27.40 -21.17 -18.12
CA GLN A 259 -26.07 -21.78 -18.06
C GLN A 259 -24.98 -20.71 -18.03
N MET A 260 -25.07 -19.70 -18.88
CA MET A 260 -24.10 -18.60 -18.94
C MET A 260 -23.99 -17.85 -17.61
N ILE A 261 -25.12 -17.45 -17.02
CA ILE A 261 -25.08 -16.69 -15.76
C ILE A 261 -24.60 -17.55 -14.58
N ARG A 262 -24.90 -18.86 -14.57
CA ARG A 262 -24.35 -19.77 -13.56
C ARG A 262 -22.83 -19.82 -13.62
N LEU A 263 -22.23 -19.78 -14.82
CA LEU A 263 -20.77 -19.68 -14.96
C LEU A 263 -20.23 -18.35 -14.40
N VAL A 264 -20.94 -17.25 -14.61
CA VAL A 264 -20.60 -15.94 -14.01
C VAL A 264 -20.62 -16.01 -12.49
N ILE A 265 -21.70 -16.54 -11.89
CA ILE A 265 -21.85 -16.69 -10.44
C ILE A 265 -20.73 -17.59 -9.88
N LEU A 266 -20.49 -18.74 -10.50
CA LEU A 266 -19.43 -19.67 -10.09
C LEU A 266 -18.04 -19.02 -10.15
N ARG A 267 -17.77 -18.20 -11.16
CA ARG A 267 -16.49 -17.49 -11.28
C ARG A 267 -16.38 -16.33 -10.30
N ALA A 268 -17.42 -15.52 -10.13
CA ALA A 268 -17.44 -14.36 -9.26
C ALA A 268 -17.43 -14.73 -7.76
N ASN A 269 -17.93 -15.91 -7.40
CA ASN A 269 -17.76 -16.47 -6.05
C ASN A 269 -16.30 -16.72 -5.65
N LYS A 270 -15.37 -16.72 -6.61
CA LYS A 270 -13.92 -16.70 -6.34
C LYS A 270 -13.45 -15.24 -6.37
N PRO A 271 -13.29 -14.58 -5.22
CA PRO A 271 -12.93 -13.16 -5.16
C PRO A 271 -11.61 -12.90 -5.89
N LEU A 272 -11.49 -11.69 -6.42
CA LEU A 272 -10.21 -11.16 -6.88
C LEU A 272 -9.42 -10.74 -5.65
N VAL A 273 -8.32 -11.46 -5.41
CA VAL A 273 -7.52 -11.29 -4.20
C VAL A 273 -6.08 -10.99 -4.59
N VAL A 274 -5.55 -9.88 -4.08
CA VAL A 274 -4.11 -9.65 -4.08
C VAL A 274 -3.51 -10.43 -2.91
N ARG A 275 -2.87 -11.56 -3.20
CA ARG A 275 -2.10 -12.35 -2.22
C ARG A 275 -0.65 -11.83 -2.09
N SER A 276 -0.09 -11.94 -0.90
CA SER A 276 1.36 -11.96 -0.75
C SER A 276 1.83 -13.41 -0.87
N ALA A 277 2.96 -13.64 -1.54
CA ALA A 277 3.35 -14.92 -2.14
C ALA A 277 3.23 -16.16 -1.22
N PHE A 278 3.29 -15.97 0.10
CA PHE A 278 3.32 -17.10 1.05
C PHE A 278 2.59 -16.91 2.39
N ILE A 279 2.00 -15.74 2.71
CA ILE A 279 1.60 -15.46 4.11
C ILE A 279 0.10 -15.15 4.25
N THR A 280 -0.44 -14.18 3.53
CA THR A 280 -1.87 -13.79 3.66
C THR A 280 -2.38 -12.95 2.47
N ASN A 281 -3.70 -12.83 2.36
CA ASN A 281 -4.38 -11.87 1.47
C ASN A 281 -4.08 -10.44 1.92
N VAL A 282 -3.87 -9.49 1.01
CA VAL A 282 -3.77 -8.08 1.37
C VAL A 282 -5.17 -7.55 1.67
N CYS A 283 -5.53 -7.49 2.95
CA CYS A 283 -6.85 -7.07 3.42
C CYS A 283 -6.77 -6.56 4.88
N PHE A 284 -7.88 -6.08 5.43
CA PHE A 284 -7.91 -5.60 6.81
C PHE A 284 -7.60 -6.70 7.84
N ALA A 285 -8.04 -7.93 7.60
CA ALA A 285 -7.73 -9.05 8.49
C ALA A 285 -6.21 -9.22 8.65
N SER A 286 -5.47 -9.20 7.53
CA SER A 286 -4.01 -9.29 7.56
C SER A 286 -3.34 -8.10 8.25
N PHE A 287 -3.84 -6.87 8.02
CA PHE A 287 -3.37 -5.69 8.75
C PHE A 287 -3.58 -5.83 10.26
N THR A 288 -4.75 -6.29 10.70
CA THR A 288 -5.03 -6.50 12.12
C THR A 288 -4.15 -7.59 12.72
N THR A 289 -3.85 -8.66 11.97
CA THR A 289 -2.91 -9.70 12.40
C THR A 289 -1.51 -9.12 12.59
N VAL A 290 -1.01 -8.33 11.64
CA VAL A 290 0.29 -7.66 11.75
C VAL A 290 0.31 -6.70 12.95
N ALA A 291 -0.73 -5.88 13.14
CA ALA A 291 -0.82 -4.97 14.28
C ALA A 291 -0.83 -5.72 15.63
N ARG A 292 -1.58 -6.82 15.73
CA ARG A 292 -1.63 -7.66 16.94
C ARG A 292 -0.29 -8.32 17.22
N THR A 293 0.38 -8.89 16.21
CA THR A 293 1.68 -9.51 16.41
C THR A 293 2.72 -8.48 16.83
N THR A 294 2.77 -7.31 16.17
CA THR A 294 3.62 -6.18 16.59
C THR A 294 3.36 -5.80 18.05
N TYR A 295 2.11 -5.60 18.45
CA TYR A 295 1.76 -5.26 19.83
C TYR A 295 2.21 -6.32 20.85
N SER A 296 1.99 -7.60 20.56
CA SER A 296 2.44 -8.71 21.41
C SER A 296 3.96 -8.73 21.57
N TYR A 297 4.70 -8.55 20.46
CA TYR A 297 6.16 -8.47 20.50
C TYR A 297 6.66 -7.26 21.30
N LEU A 298 6.04 -6.08 21.14
CA LEU A 298 6.40 -4.90 21.92
C LEU A 298 6.14 -5.09 23.41
N THR A 299 5.01 -5.69 23.77
CA THR A 299 4.68 -6.01 25.17
C THR A 299 5.68 -7.00 25.77
N MET A 300 6.07 -8.03 25.00
CA MET A 300 7.10 -8.99 25.42
C MET A 300 8.45 -8.30 25.65
N MET A 301 8.90 -7.46 24.70
CA MET A 301 10.15 -6.71 24.85
C MET A 301 10.12 -5.78 26.06
N TYR A 302 9.01 -5.07 26.27
CA TYR A 302 8.82 -4.20 27.42
C TYR A 302 8.95 -4.97 28.75
N ASN A 303 8.30 -6.14 28.86
CA ASN A 303 8.40 -6.98 30.04
C ASN A 303 9.82 -7.47 30.29
N MET A 304 10.55 -7.89 29.23
CA MET A 304 11.96 -8.28 29.35
C MET A 304 12.85 -7.12 29.83
N MET A 305 12.61 -5.89 29.35
CA MET A 305 13.33 -4.70 29.81
C MET A 305 13.09 -4.41 31.29
N ILE A 306 11.84 -4.52 31.77
CA ILE A 306 11.52 -4.32 33.19
C ILE A 306 12.22 -5.38 34.05
N ILE A 307 12.14 -6.65 33.66
CA ILE A 307 12.79 -7.74 34.40
C ILE A 307 14.30 -7.51 34.49
N ASN A 308 14.94 -7.06 33.41
CA ASN A 308 16.37 -6.78 33.39
C ASN A 308 16.76 -5.56 34.23
N LYS A 309 15.87 -4.57 34.40
CA LYS A 309 16.09 -3.41 35.29
C LYS A 309 15.95 -3.74 36.79
N ASN A 310 15.25 -4.82 37.12
CA ASN A 310 14.97 -5.24 38.49
C ASN A 310 15.97 -6.30 39.01
N LYS A 311 16.97 -6.68 38.20
CA LYS A 311 18.11 -7.53 38.58
C LYS A 311 19.35 -6.67 38.75
#